data_AF-A0A916F3F0-F1
#
_entry.id   AF-A0A916F3F0-F1
#
_cell.length_a   1.000
_cell.length_b   1.000
_cell.length_c   1.000
_cell.angle_alpha   90.00
_cell.angle_beta   90.00
_cell.angle_gamma   90.00
#
_symmetry.space_group_name_H-M   'P 1'
#
loop_
_entity.id
_entity.type
_entity.pdbx_description
1 polymer ?
#
loop_
_entity_poly.entity_id
_entity_poly.type
_entity_poly.pdbx_seq_one_letter_code
_entity_poly.pdbx_strand_id
1 'polypeptide(L)'
;MNHYQRYRIAFSTILTNEILRFSRIWRQALLPSTISTALYFVIFGRLIGERIGPMGGFAYLDFIVPGLVLMAVLTNAYVNTVASFYSSKFSRYVEEILVAPVPNWVILAGFVAGGVARGFAVGIVVTLVALVFTRIEIHSYGITLLVFILTAVLFSLGGFINAVYADSFDDISIIPAFVLTPLTYLGGVF
;
A
#
# COMPACT_ATOMS: atom_id res chain seq x y z
N MET A 1 17.71 -16.71 -27.72
CA MET A 1 17.29 -15.97 -26.50
C MET A 1 15.91 -16.46 -26.12
N ASN A 2 15.79 -17.28 -25.08
CA ASN A 2 14.54 -17.97 -24.74
C ASN A 2 13.43 -16.95 -24.39
N HIS A 3 12.19 -17.21 -24.82
CA HIS A 3 11.02 -16.36 -24.51
C HIS A 3 10.91 -16.06 -23.00
N TYR A 4 11.19 -17.05 -22.15
CA TYR A 4 11.27 -16.89 -20.69
C TYR A 4 12.31 -15.87 -20.21
N GLN A 5 13.47 -15.80 -20.84
CA GLN A 5 14.50 -14.82 -20.47
C GLN A 5 14.06 -13.40 -20.85
N ARG A 6 13.39 -13.22 -22.00
CA ARG A 6 12.83 -11.91 -22.38
C ARG A 6 11.74 -11.47 -21.43
N TYR A 7 10.83 -12.37 -21.03
CA TYR A 7 9.77 -12.04 -20.07
C TYR A 7 10.31 -11.71 -18.68
N ARG A 8 11.34 -12.43 -18.20
CA ARG A 8 11.99 -12.11 -16.92
C ARG A 8 12.71 -10.76 -16.95
N ILE A 9 13.42 -10.46 -18.04
CA ILE A 9 14.11 -9.17 -18.20
C ILE A 9 13.07 -8.04 -18.24
N ALA A 10 12.02 -8.17 -19.05
CA ALA A 10 10.95 -7.17 -19.13
C ALA A 10 10.29 -6.92 -17.77
N PHE A 11 9.95 -7.99 -17.04
CA PHE A 11 9.42 -7.88 -15.68
C PHE A 11 10.39 -7.16 -14.74
N SER A 12 11.66 -7.56 -14.71
CA SER A 12 12.67 -6.95 -13.83
C SER A 12 12.90 -5.47 -14.16
N THR A 13 12.84 -5.09 -15.43
CA THR A 13 13.01 -3.69 -15.85
C THR A 13 11.84 -2.84 -15.39
N ILE A 14 10.60 -3.32 -15.58
CA ILE A 14 9.40 -2.62 -15.11
C ILE A 14 9.45 -2.47 -13.58
N LEU A 15 9.76 -3.56 -12.87
CA LEU A 15 9.86 -3.56 -11.42
C LEU A 15 10.94 -2.60 -10.91
N THR A 16 12.12 -2.62 -11.53
CA THR A 16 13.25 -1.74 -11.13
C THR A 16 12.92 -0.28 -11.37
N ASN A 17 12.31 0.05 -12.52
CA ASN A 17 11.86 1.41 -12.81
C ASN A 17 10.83 1.88 -11.78
N GLU A 18 9.89 1.01 -11.40
CA GLU A 18 8.90 1.36 -10.40
C GLU A 18 9.53 1.59 -9.02
N ILE A 19 10.46 0.71 -8.62
CA ILE A 19 11.18 0.82 -7.36
C ILE A 19 11.98 2.12 -7.31
N LEU A 20 12.72 2.44 -8.37
CA LEU A 20 13.48 3.68 -8.46
C LEU A 20 12.56 4.91 -8.44
N ARG A 21 11.41 4.84 -9.12
CA ARG A 21 10.44 5.93 -9.19
C ARG A 21 9.87 6.25 -7.81
N PHE A 22 9.37 5.27 -7.06
CA PHE A 22 8.86 5.57 -5.72
C PHE A 22 9.97 5.89 -4.73
N SER A 23 11.15 5.27 -4.86
CA SER A 23 12.32 5.58 -4.02
C SER A 23 12.73 7.05 -4.16
N ARG A 24 12.60 7.64 -5.35
CA ARG A 24 12.86 9.08 -5.55
C ARG A 24 11.90 9.99 -4.78
N ILE A 25 10.68 9.54 -4.55
CA ILE A 25 9.61 10.29 -3.87
C ILE A 25 9.38 9.74 -2.44
N TRP A 26 10.40 9.11 -1.84
CA TRP A 26 10.29 8.48 -0.52
C TRP A 26 9.77 9.42 0.56
N ARG A 27 10.13 10.71 0.51
CA ARG A 27 9.67 11.72 1.47
C ARG A 27 8.15 11.89 1.42
N GLN A 28 7.55 11.99 0.23
CA GLN A 28 6.10 12.18 0.11
C GLN A 28 5.34 10.86 0.32
N ALA A 29 5.99 9.72 0.10
CA ALA A 29 5.38 8.41 0.34
C ALA A 29 5.37 8.05 1.83
N LEU A 30 6.52 8.20 2.51
CA LEU A 30 6.72 7.70 3.87
C LEU A 30 6.35 8.73 4.93
N LEU A 31 6.70 10.01 4.75
CA LEU A 31 6.47 11.01 5.80
C LEU A 31 4.98 11.20 6.12
N PRO A 32 4.07 11.39 5.15
CA PRO A 32 2.66 11.62 5.48
C PRO A 32 2.06 10.42 6.22
N SER A 33 2.29 9.22 5.70
CA SER A 33 1.79 7.97 6.31
C SER A 33 2.33 7.79 7.74
N THR A 34 3.63 8.03 7.93
CA THR A 34 4.28 7.88 9.25
C THR A 34 3.78 8.90 10.26
N ILE A 35 3.66 10.17 9.85
CA ILE A 35 3.19 11.26 10.71
C ILE A 35 1.73 11.03 11.09
N SER A 36 0.86 10.68 10.14
CA SER A 36 -0.54 10.38 10.41
C SER A 36 -0.69 9.23 11.39
N THR A 37 0.03 8.11 11.19
CA THR A 37 -0.04 6.98 12.12
C THR A 37 0.52 7.32 13.49
N ALA A 38 1.62 8.08 13.58
CA ALA A 38 2.16 8.55 14.86
C ALA A 38 1.18 9.46 15.61
N LEU A 39 0.52 10.39 14.90
CA LEU A 39 -0.52 11.24 15.48
C LEU A 39 -1.69 10.40 15.98
N TYR A 40 -2.12 9.39 15.21
CA TYR A 40 -3.15 8.46 15.66
C TYR A 40 -2.74 7.70 16.93
N PHE A 41 -1.49 7.24 17.04
CA PHE A 41 -1.01 6.63 18.29
C PHE A 41 -1.00 7.60 19.46
N VAL A 42 -0.64 8.86 19.26
CA VAL A 42 -0.66 9.86 20.35
C VAL A 42 -2.10 10.15 20.79
N ILE A 43 -3.00 10.36 19.84
CA ILE A 43 -4.41 10.71 20.11
C ILE A 43 -5.15 9.53 20.74
N PHE A 44 -5.13 8.37 20.09
CA PHE A 44 -5.88 7.21 20.56
C PHE A 44 -5.18 6.50 21.72
N GLY A 45 -3.85 6.52 21.76
CA GLY A 45 -3.08 5.86 22.81
C GLY A 45 -3.02 6.62 24.13
N ARG A 46 -2.60 7.90 24.11
CA ARG A 46 -2.51 8.69 25.36
C ARG A 46 -3.82 9.40 25.70
N LEU A 47 -4.43 10.09 24.74
CA LEU A 47 -5.58 10.96 25.04
C LEU A 47 -6.86 10.18 25.35
N ILE A 48 -7.10 9.11 24.60
CA ILE A 48 -8.31 8.29 24.69
C ILE A 48 -8.07 7.04 25.54
N GLY A 49 -6.91 6.40 25.43
CA GLY A 49 -6.54 5.24 26.25
C GLY A 49 -6.61 5.49 27.76
N GLU A 50 -6.20 6.68 28.23
CA GLU A 50 -6.33 7.07 29.66
C GLU A 50 -7.79 7.23 30.11
N ARG A 51 -8.72 7.51 29.18
CA ARG A 51 -10.15 7.73 29.50
C ARG A 51 -11.01 6.48 29.37
N ILE A 52 -10.63 5.52 28.53
CA ILE A 52 -11.40 4.29 28.27
C ILE A 52 -11.13 3.22 29.34
N GLY A 53 -9.98 3.25 30.01
CA GLY A 53 -9.57 2.17 30.91
C GLY A 53 -9.25 0.87 30.15
N PRO A 54 -8.90 -0.22 30.86
CA PRO A 54 -8.53 -1.47 30.21
C PRO A 54 -9.74 -2.14 29.53
N MET A 55 -9.68 -2.31 28.21
CA MET A 55 -10.62 -3.13 27.45
C MET A 55 -10.23 -4.61 27.60
N GLY A 56 -10.82 -5.30 28.59
CA GLY A 56 -10.62 -6.74 28.77
C GLY A 56 -9.20 -7.15 29.20
N GLY A 57 -8.45 -6.26 29.85
CA GLY A 57 -7.09 -6.55 30.35
C GLY A 57 -5.94 -6.18 29.40
N PHE A 58 -6.23 -5.76 28.17
CA PHE A 58 -5.24 -5.26 27.21
C PHE A 58 -5.36 -3.75 27.02
N ALA A 59 -4.23 -3.11 26.64
CA ALA A 59 -4.23 -1.69 26.33
C ALA A 59 -4.98 -1.46 25.00
N TYR A 60 -5.83 -0.44 24.95
CA TYR A 60 -6.55 -0.04 23.73
C TYR A 60 -5.60 0.18 22.52
N LEU A 61 -4.36 0.61 22.80
CA LEU A 61 -3.27 0.72 21.83
C LEU A 61 -2.97 -0.59 21.09
N ASP A 62 -2.98 -1.72 21.78
CA ASP A 62 -2.60 -3.02 21.19
C ASP A 62 -3.65 -3.50 20.17
N PHE A 63 -4.90 -3.07 20.34
CA PHE A 63 -6.00 -3.39 19.44
C PHE A 63 -5.97 -2.55 18.15
N ILE A 64 -5.64 -1.26 18.25
CA ILE A 64 -5.67 -0.33 17.10
C ILE A 64 -4.41 -0.42 16.25
N VAL A 65 -3.26 -0.76 16.85
CA VAL A 65 -1.96 -0.79 16.17
C VAL A 65 -1.96 -1.63 14.88
N PRO A 66 -2.41 -2.90 14.88
CA PRO A 66 -2.49 -3.70 13.67
C PRO A 66 -3.38 -3.07 12.59
N GLY A 67 -4.50 -2.46 13.00
CA GLY A 67 -5.42 -1.77 12.10
C GLY A 67 -4.76 -0.58 11.40
N LEU A 68 -4.11 0.30 12.15
CA LEU A 68 -3.42 1.47 11.60
C LEU A 68 -2.27 1.09 10.65
N VAL A 69 -1.52 0.02 10.98
CA VAL A 69 -0.47 -0.47 10.09
C VAL A 69 -1.07 -1.00 8.79
N LEU A 70 -2.16 -1.79 8.87
CA LEU A 70 -2.84 -2.30 7.68
C LEU A 70 -3.42 -1.18 6.81
N MET A 71 -3.98 -0.13 7.43
CA MET A 71 -4.47 1.04 6.72
C MET A 71 -3.34 1.73 5.93
N ALA A 72 -2.17 1.88 6.52
CA ALA A 72 -1.02 2.47 5.85
C ALA A 72 -0.56 1.62 4.65
N VAL A 73 -0.52 0.30 4.79
CA VAL A 73 -0.17 -0.63 3.70
C VAL A 73 -1.19 -0.57 2.56
N LEU A 74 -2.48 -0.65 2.89
CA LEU A 74 -3.62 -0.61 1.97
C LEU A 74 -3.58 0.65 1.11
N THR A 75 -3.55 1.81 1.77
CA THR A 75 -3.61 3.10 1.10
C THR A 75 -2.40 3.33 0.21
N ASN A 76 -1.20 2.97 0.68
CA ASN A 76 0.02 3.16 -0.10
C ASN A 76 0.13 2.17 -1.27
N ALA A 77 -0.27 0.92 -1.11
CA ALA A 77 -0.29 -0.06 -2.21
C ALA A 77 -1.27 0.36 -3.31
N TYR A 78 -2.48 0.79 -2.92
CA TYR A 78 -3.51 1.28 -3.84
C TYR A 78 -3.03 2.53 -4.60
N VAL A 79 -2.70 3.60 -3.87
CA VAL A 79 -2.33 4.89 -4.46
C VAL A 79 -1.10 4.76 -5.36
N ASN A 80 -0.13 3.93 -4.97
CA ASN A 80 1.03 3.67 -5.81
C ASN A 80 0.64 3.03 -7.14
N THR A 81 -0.17 1.96 -7.09
CA THR A 81 -0.50 1.22 -8.30
C THR A 81 -1.31 2.07 -9.25
N VAL A 82 -2.29 2.83 -8.73
CA VAL A 82 -3.08 3.75 -9.57
C VAL A 82 -2.20 4.83 -10.17
N ALA A 83 -1.43 5.55 -9.35
CA ALA A 83 -0.60 6.65 -9.80
C ALA A 83 0.47 6.19 -10.80
N SER A 84 0.93 4.95 -10.70
CA SER A 84 1.93 4.39 -11.60
C SER A 84 1.37 4.04 -12.96
N PHE A 85 0.31 3.24 -12.99
CA PHE A 85 -0.32 2.85 -14.24
C PHE A 85 -0.94 4.06 -14.95
N TYR A 86 -1.64 4.93 -14.21
CA TYR A 86 -2.23 6.13 -14.78
C TYR A 86 -1.17 7.11 -15.28
N SER A 87 -0.05 7.29 -14.56
CA SER A 87 1.04 8.14 -15.06
C SER A 87 1.62 7.58 -16.37
N SER A 88 1.73 6.26 -16.52
CA SER A 88 2.14 5.64 -17.78
C SER A 88 1.10 5.83 -18.89
N LYS A 89 -0.21 5.77 -18.57
CA LYS A 89 -1.32 6.05 -19.50
C LYS A 89 -1.28 7.51 -19.97
N PHE A 90 -1.18 8.44 -19.03
CA PHE A 90 -1.14 9.88 -19.29
C PHE A 90 0.07 10.31 -20.13
N SER A 91 1.25 9.72 -19.89
CA SER A 91 2.46 9.99 -20.66
C SER A 91 2.54 9.25 -22.01
N ARG A 92 1.48 8.55 -22.45
CA ARG A 92 1.44 7.69 -23.65
C ARG A 92 2.46 6.55 -23.70
N TYR A 93 3.27 6.35 -22.66
CA TYR A 93 4.20 5.20 -22.55
C TYR A 93 3.48 3.85 -22.55
N VAL A 94 2.20 3.80 -22.14
CA VAL A 94 1.41 2.56 -22.22
C VAL A 94 1.25 2.07 -23.66
N GLU A 95 1.18 2.97 -24.65
CA GLU A 95 1.10 2.57 -26.06
C GLU A 95 2.40 1.89 -26.52
N GLU A 96 3.56 2.40 -26.12
CA GLU A 96 4.86 1.79 -26.41
C GLU A 96 5.01 0.41 -25.75
N ILE A 97 4.52 0.26 -24.51
CA ILE A 97 4.54 -1.01 -23.77
C ILE A 97 3.59 -2.04 -24.41
N LEU A 98 2.44 -1.60 -24.95
CA LEU A 98 1.48 -2.46 -25.63
C LEU A 98 1.92 -2.86 -27.05
N VAL A 99 2.74 -2.04 -27.70
CA VAL A 99 3.35 -2.35 -29.01
C VAL A 99 4.55 -3.29 -28.86
N ALA A 100 5.23 -3.26 -27.71
CA ALA A 100 6.26 -4.24 -27.40
C ALA A 100 5.65 -5.65 -27.23
N PRO A 101 6.33 -6.73 -27.67
CA PRO A 101 5.81 -8.11 -27.59
C PRO A 101 5.90 -8.67 -26.15
N VAL A 102 5.24 -8.01 -25.20
CA VAL A 102 5.20 -8.34 -23.78
C VAL A 102 3.79 -8.79 -23.41
N PRO A 103 3.60 -9.96 -22.78
CA PRO A 103 2.27 -10.44 -22.39
C PRO A 103 1.64 -9.52 -21.33
N ASN A 104 0.32 -9.30 -21.43
CA ASN A 104 -0.44 -8.43 -20.50
C ASN A 104 -0.25 -8.82 -19.03
N TRP A 105 -0.15 -10.12 -18.73
CA TRP A 105 0.08 -10.61 -17.35
C TRP A 105 1.44 -10.18 -16.78
N VAL A 106 2.47 -9.99 -17.61
CA VAL A 106 3.79 -9.52 -17.16
C VAL A 106 3.75 -8.05 -16.79
N ILE A 107 3.02 -7.25 -17.57
CA ILE A 107 2.79 -5.82 -17.30
C ILE A 107 2.02 -5.66 -15.98
N LEU A 108 0.90 -6.39 -15.85
CA LEU A 108 0.09 -6.40 -14.63
C LEU A 108 0.92 -6.83 -13.42
N ALA A 109 1.66 -7.93 -13.53
CA ALA A 109 2.52 -8.40 -12.44
C ALA A 109 3.59 -7.37 -12.06
N GLY A 110 4.17 -6.63 -13.01
CA GLY A 110 5.18 -5.60 -12.76
C GLY A 110 4.62 -4.43 -11.94
N PHE A 111 3.48 -3.89 -12.34
CA PHE A 111 2.82 -2.80 -11.61
C PHE A 111 2.31 -3.24 -10.23
N VAL A 112 1.71 -4.42 -10.13
CA VAL A 112 1.25 -4.98 -8.85
C VAL A 112 2.44 -5.21 -7.91
N ALA A 113 3.52 -5.82 -8.40
CA ALA A 113 4.73 -6.04 -7.59
C ALA A 113 5.35 -4.71 -7.12
N GLY A 114 5.31 -3.67 -7.95
CA GLY A 114 5.71 -2.32 -7.56
C GLY A 114 4.85 -1.70 -6.46
N GLY A 115 3.53 -1.84 -6.56
CA GLY A 115 2.57 -1.44 -5.52
C GLY A 115 2.78 -2.19 -4.20
N VAL A 116 2.98 -3.51 -4.27
CA VAL A 116 3.30 -4.35 -3.11
C VAL A 116 4.62 -3.93 -2.47
N ALA A 117 5.67 -3.69 -3.27
CA ALA A 117 6.97 -3.27 -2.74
C ALA A 117 6.90 -1.97 -1.95
N ARG A 118 6.17 -0.96 -2.46
CA ARG A 118 5.98 0.31 -1.73
C ARG A 118 5.07 0.14 -0.51
N GLY A 119 3.96 -0.58 -0.65
CA GLY A 119 3.05 -0.87 0.47
C GLY A 119 3.80 -1.57 1.61
N PHE A 120 4.68 -2.51 1.27
CA PHE A 120 5.54 -3.20 2.23
C PHE A 120 6.58 -2.28 2.87
N ALA A 121 7.25 -1.43 2.08
CA ALA A 121 8.21 -0.45 2.60
C ALA A 121 7.56 0.50 3.62
N VAL A 122 6.36 1.01 3.31
CA VAL A 122 5.62 1.88 4.23
C VAL A 122 5.14 1.09 5.45
N GLY A 123 4.63 -0.14 5.25
CA GLY A 123 4.20 -1.03 6.33
C GLY A 123 5.31 -1.32 7.33
N ILE A 124 6.54 -1.59 6.86
CA ILE A 124 7.72 -1.77 7.73
C ILE A 124 7.99 -0.51 8.55
N VAL A 125 8.03 0.66 7.90
CA VAL A 125 8.32 1.92 8.60
C VAL A 125 7.27 2.22 9.66
N VAL A 126 5.99 2.03 9.34
CA VAL A 126 4.89 2.25 10.29
C VAL A 126 4.92 1.23 11.43
N THR A 127 5.26 -0.04 11.15
CA THR A 127 5.44 -1.07 12.18
C THR A 127 6.59 -0.73 13.11
N LEU A 128 7.74 -0.26 12.59
CA LEU A 128 8.87 0.18 13.40
C LEU A 128 8.51 1.34 14.32
N VAL A 129 7.71 2.29 13.83
CA VAL A 129 7.19 3.40 14.63
C VAL A 129 6.24 2.89 15.70
N ALA A 130 5.35 1.95 15.37
CA ALA A 130 4.43 1.35 16.33
C ALA A 130 5.16 0.64 17.49
N LEU A 131 6.28 -0.03 17.22
CA LEU A 131 7.12 -0.68 18.24
C LEU A 131 7.71 0.29 19.28
N VAL A 132 7.82 1.58 18.96
CA VAL A 132 8.24 2.62 19.92
C VAL A 132 7.11 2.97 20.88
N PHE A 133 5.85 2.85 20.45
CA PHE A 133 4.66 3.21 21.24
C PHE A 133 4.05 2.01 21.97
N THR A 134 4.17 0.78 21.46
CA THR A 134 3.69 -0.43 22.14
C THR A 134 4.58 -1.68 21.90
N ARG A 135 4.50 -2.64 22.82
CA ARG A 135 5.08 -3.98 22.66
C ARG A 135 4.09 -4.87 21.93
N ILE A 136 4.28 -5.03 20.62
CA ILE A 136 3.43 -5.91 19.81
C ILE A 136 3.81 -7.37 20.10
N GLU A 137 2.94 -8.12 20.77
CA GLU A 137 3.08 -9.57 20.90
C GLU A 137 2.59 -10.27 19.63
N ILE A 138 3.51 -10.43 18.67
CA ILE A 138 3.23 -11.12 17.41
C ILE A 138 3.14 -12.62 17.69
N HIS A 139 1.91 -13.14 17.74
CA HIS A 139 1.65 -14.57 17.95
C HIS A 139 2.15 -15.43 16.76
N SER A 140 2.09 -14.90 15.53
CA SER A 140 2.61 -15.59 14.34
C SER A 140 3.08 -14.60 13.28
N TYR A 141 4.41 -14.47 13.15
CA TYR A 141 5.05 -13.63 12.13
C TYR A 141 4.67 -14.05 10.70
N GLY A 142 4.43 -15.34 10.46
CA GLY A 142 4.09 -15.87 9.15
C GLY A 142 2.69 -15.45 8.68
N ILE A 143 1.69 -15.49 9.57
CA ILE A 143 0.31 -15.09 9.25
C ILE A 143 0.24 -13.58 9.05
N THR A 144 0.91 -12.79 9.91
CA THR A 144 0.98 -11.33 9.73
C THR A 144 1.59 -10.99 8.38
N LEU A 145 2.72 -11.59 8.00
CA LEU A 145 3.35 -11.35 6.71
C LEU A 145 2.43 -11.73 5.54
N LEU A 146 1.74 -12.87 5.64
CA LEU A 146 0.82 -13.33 4.61
C LEU A 146 -0.37 -12.38 4.44
N VAL A 147 -0.98 -11.93 5.53
CA VAL A 147 -2.08 -10.94 5.50
C VAL A 147 -1.60 -9.63 4.89
N PHE A 148 -0.40 -9.17 5.21
CA PHE A 148 0.18 -7.96 4.64
C PHE A 148 0.37 -8.09 3.12
N ILE A 149 0.93 -9.21 2.66
CA ILE A 149 1.15 -9.46 1.23
C ILE A 149 -0.20 -9.58 0.51
N LEU A 150 -1.15 -10.35 1.03
CA LEU A 150 -2.48 -10.50 0.41
C LEU A 150 -3.22 -9.18 0.33
N THR A 151 -3.19 -8.37 1.40
CA THR A 151 -3.79 -7.05 1.42
C THR A 151 -3.14 -6.14 0.39
N ALA A 152 -1.81 -6.08 0.37
CA ALA A 152 -1.09 -5.26 -0.60
C ALA A 152 -1.40 -5.68 -2.05
N VAL A 153 -1.44 -6.99 -2.34
CA VAL A 153 -1.79 -7.52 -3.67
C VAL A 153 -3.23 -7.16 -4.04
N LEU A 154 -4.19 -7.39 -3.14
CA LEU A 154 -5.61 -7.10 -3.37
C LEU A 154 -5.83 -5.63 -3.72
N PHE A 155 -5.27 -4.72 -2.92
CA PHE A 155 -5.43 -3.28 -3.14
C PHE A 155 -4.59 -2.74 -4.30
N SER A 156 -3.44 -3.35 -4.59
CA SER A 156 -2.72 -3.08 -5.84
C SER A 156 -3.53 -3.48 -7.06
N LEU A 157 -4.17 -4.65 -7.06
CA LEU A 157 -5.06 -5.07 -8.15
C LEU A 157 -6.27 -4.15 -8.29
N GLY A 158 -6.91 -3.77 -7.17
CA GLY A 158 -7.99 -2.79 -7.17
C GLY A 158 -7.55 -1.43 -7.73
N GLY A 159 -6.36 -0.98 -7.37
CA GLY A 159 -5.76 0.23 -7.91
C GLY A 159 -5.46 0.12 -9.40
N PHE A 160 -4.97 -1.02 -9.86
CA PHE A 160 -4.73 -1.27 -11.28
C PHE A 160 -6.05 -1.21 -12.07
N ILE A 161 -7.11 -1.85 -11.60
CA ILE A 161 -8.44 -1.80 -12.22
C ILE A 161 -8.91 -0.35 -12.32
N ASN A 162 -8.84 0.41 -11.23
CA ASN A 162 -9.23 1.82 -11.25
C ASN A 162 -8.42 2.63 -12.28
N ALA A 163 -7.12 2.39 -12.36
CA ALA A 163 -6.24 3.10 -13.29
C ALA A 163 -6.53 2.81 -14.77
N VAL A 164 -7.06 1.62 -15.08
CA VAL A 164 -7.49 1.27 -16.44
C VAL A 164 -8.71 2.09 -16.86
N TYR A 165 -9.70 2.21 -15.96
CA TYR A 165 -10.96 2.93 -16.22
C TYR A 165 -10.87 4.45 -16.02
N ALA A 166 -9.90 4.94 -15.25
CA ALA A 166 -9.74 6.36 -14.99
C ALA A 166 -9.24 7.12 -16.23
N ASP A 167 -9.96 8.17 -16.62
CA ASP A 167 -9.59 9.05 -17.74
C ASP A 167 -9.08 10.42 -17.25
N SER A 168 -9.39 10.78 -16.00
CA SER A 168 -8.88 11.98 -15.31
C SER A 168 -8.19 11.64 -13.98
N PHE A 169 -7.40 12.59 -13.48
CA PHE A 169 -6.80 12.54 -12.13
C PHE A 169 -7.85 12.55 -11.03
N ASP A 170 -9.04 13.11 -11.30
CA ASP A 170 -10.15 13.12 -10.36
C ASP A 170 -10.73 11.70 -10.19
N ASP A 171 -10.87 10.94 -11.27
CA ASP A 171 -11.41 9.56 -11.24
C ASP A 171 -10.55 8.63 -10.38
N ILE A 172 -9.23 8.82 -10.41
CA ILE A 172 -8.26 8.10 -9.59
C ILE A 172 -8.50 8.33 -8.09
N SER A 173 -8.88 9.55 -7.74
CA SER A 173 -8.97 10.04 -6.36
C SER A 173 -10.35 9.80 -5.76
N ILE A 174 -11.39 9.66 -6.58
CA ILE A 174 -12.77 9.38 -6.17
C ILE A 174 -12.89 8.04 -5.45
N ILE A 175 -12.32 6.95 -5.99
CA ILE A 175 -12.45 5.62 -5.35
C ILE A 175 -11.85 5.58 -3.93
N PRO A 176 -10.62 6.08 -3.69
CA PRO A 176 -10.09 6.22 -2.33
C PRO A 176 -11.01 6.99 -1.38
N ALA A 177 -11.53 8.13 -1.83
CA ALA A 177 -12.28 9.05 -0.99
C ALA A 177 -13.68 8.51 -0.66
N PHE A 178 -14.39 7.98 -1.65
CA PHE A 178 -15.80 7.60 -1.52
C PHE A 178 -16.03 6.12 -1.22
N VAL A 179 -15.04 5.25 -1.47
CA VAL A 179 -15.19 3.80 -1.26
C VAL A 179 -14.22 3.30 -0.20
N LEU A 180 -12.91 3.50 -0.40
CA LEU A 180 -11.89 2.94 0.51
C LEU A 180 -11.96 3.57 1.90
N THR A 181 -12.09 4.89 1.97
CA THR A 181 -12.10 5.60 3.25
C THR A 181 -13.31 5.19 4.10
N PRO A 182 -14.56 5.19 3.59
CA PRO A 182 -15.71 4.66 4.33
C PRO A 182 -15.58 3.18 4.68
N LEU A 183 -15.10 2.33 3.77
CA LEU A 183 -14.90 0.91 4.06
C LEU A 183 -13.88 0.67 5.18
N THR A 184 -12.85 1.51 5.28
CA THR A 184 -11.86 1.42 6.36
C THR A 184 -12.49 1.72 7.71
N TYR A 185 -13.36 2.74 7.77
CA TYR A 185 -14.09 3.07 9.01
C TYR A 185 -15.16 2.02 9.35
N LEU A 186 -15.90 1.52 8.36
CA LEU A 186 -16.92 0.49 8.57
C LEU A 186 -16.34 -0.89 8.85
N GLY A 187 -15.13 -1.17 8.34
CA GLY A 187 -14.42 -2.44 8.52
C GLY A 187 -13.78 -2.61 9.91
N GLY A 188 -13.98 -1.67 10.82
CA GLY A 188 -13.48 -1.76 12.20
C GLY A 188 -11.96 -1.67 12.31
N VAL A 189 -11.31 -0.96 11.38
CA VAL A 189 -9.88 -0.63 11.48
C VAL A 189 -9.62 0.41 12.59
N PHE A 190 -10.69 1.07 13.06
CA PHE A 190 -10.75 2.01 14.18
C PHE A 190 -11.80 1.58 15.19
#